data_AF-I0GX72-F1
#
_entry.id   AF-I0GX72-F1
#
_cell.length_a   1.000
_cell.length_b   1.000
_cell.length_c   1.000
_cell.angle_alpha   90.00
_cell.angle_beta   90.00
_cell.angle_gamma   90.00
#
_symmetry.space_group_name_H-M   'P 1'
#
loop_
_entity.id
_entity.type
_entity.pdbx_description
1 polymer ?
#
loop_
_entity_poly.entity_id
_entity_poly.type
_entity_poly.pdbx_seq_one_letter_code
_entity_poly.pdbx_strand_id
1 'polypeptide(L)'
;MQTFTNEAEQAAYTLAEALSDKAMSCMKSAEEAGEAFRTGKMAMRRQFKARGLSEAEADIRWSGTSQAARAIADNQFFMSQASMYNNAAATQYAKALYLKKG
;
A
#
# COMPACT_ATOMS: atom_id res chain seq x y z
N MET A 1 -0.40 20.60 -20.94
CA MET A 1 -0.19 19.37 -21.74
C MET A 1 1.31 19.16 -21.81
N GLN A 2 1.85 18.04 -21.32
CA GLN A 2 3.28 17.78 -21.49
C GLN A 2 3.58 17.60 -22.98
N THR A 3 4.58 18.31 -23.49
CA THR A 3 5.06 18.15 -24.87
C THR A 3 6.21 17.17 -24.86
N PHE A 4 6.02 16.01 -25.49
CA PHE A 4 7.06 15.01 -25.71
C PHE A 4 7.85 15.35 -26.99
N THR A 5 9.15 15.12 -26.98
CA THR A 5 10.04 15.40 -28.12
C THR A 5 10.19 14.19 -29.03
N ASN A 6 9.93 12.98 -28.53
CA ASN A 6 9.96 11.74 -29.31
C ASN A 6 9.07 10.65 -28.69
N GLU A 7 8.82 9.59 -29.48
CA GLU A 7 7.99 8.44 -29.07
C GLU A 7 8.57 7.68 -27.88
N ALA A 8 9.90 7.63 -27.74
CA ALA A 8 10.55 6.90 -26.65
C ALA A 8 10.39 7.61 -25.30
N GLU A 9 10.45 8.95 -25.28
CA GLU A 9 10.10 9.78 -24.11
C GLU A 9 8.65 9.53 -23.72
N GLN A 10 7.73 9.61 -24.68
CA GLN A 10 6.31 9.40 -24.44
C GLN A 10 6.02 7.99 -23.90
N ALA A 11 6.64 6.96 -24.47
CA ALA A 11 6.48 5.57 -24.03
C ALA A 11 7.02 5.36 -22.60
N ALA A 12 8.20 5.90 -22.29
CA ALA A 12 8.77 5.83 -20.94
C ALA A 12 7.89 6.58 -19.93
N TYR A 13 7.40 7.77 -20.28
CA TYR A 13 6.50 8.55 -19.44
C TYR A 13 5.17 7.83 -19.19
N THR A 14 4.54 7.29 -20.25
CA THR A 14 3.26 6.56 -20.15
C THR A 14 3.40 5.33 -19.26
N LEU A 15 4.51 4.59 -19.38
CA LEU A 15 4.78 3.45 -18.50
C LEU A 15 5.01 3.88 -17.05
N ALA A 16 5.67 5.02 -16.83
CA ALA A 16 5.87 5.57 -15.49
C ALA A 16 4.55 5.88 -14.80
N GLU A 17 3.62 6.57 -15.48
CA GLU A 17 2.27 6.86 -14.98
C GLU A 17 1.52 5.57 -14.63
N ALA A 18 1.51 4.58 -15.54
CA ALA A 18 0.82 3.31 -15.29
C ALA A 18 1.39 2.53 -14.09
N LEU A 19 2.70 2.63 -13.84
CA LEU A 19 3.35 2.05 -12.67
C LEU A 19 3.03 2.85 -11.40
N SER A 20 2.98 4.18 -11.48
CA SER A 20 2.58 5.05 -10.37
C SER A 20 1.15 4.78 -9.94
N ASP A 21 0.22 4.63 -10.88
CA ASP A 21 -1.17 4.26 -10.61
C ASP A 21 -1.29 2.92 -9.89
N LYS A 22 -0.50 1.92 -10.32
CA LYS A 22 -0.43 0.61 -9.63
C LYS A 22 0.11 0.75 -8.22
N ALA A 23 1.14 1.57 -8.02
CA ALA A 23 1.71 1.82 -6.71
C ALA A 23 0.66 2.45 -5.77
N MET A 24 -0.06 3.47 -6.25
CA MET A 24 -1.15 4.13 -5.52
C MET A 24 -2.28 3.16 -5.16
N SER A 25 -2.67 2.28 -6.09
CA SER A 25 -3.67 1.24 -5.80
C SER A 25 -3.18 0.29 -4.71
N CYS A 26 -1.91 -0.12 -4.74
CA CYS A 26 -1.34 -0.97 -3.69
C CYS A 26 -1.29 -0.25 -2.34
N MET A 27 -0.92 1.04 -2.31
CA MET A 27 -0.95 1.83 -1.08
C MET A 27 -2.34 1.88 -0.46
N LYS A 28 -3.37 2.11 -1.29
CA LYS A 28 -4.76 2.09 -0.83
C LYS A 28 -5.16 0.74 -0.23
N SER A 29 -4.82 -0.37 -0.89
CA SER A 29 -5.09 -1.71 -0.34
C SER A 29 -4.31 -2.00 0.95
N ALA A 30 -3.08 -1.47 1.08
CA ALA A 30 -2.34 -1.56 2.33
C ALA A 30 -3.04 -0.78 3.46
N GLU A 31 -3.51 0.43 3.19
CA GLU A 31 -4.27 1.24 4.16
C GLU A 31 -5.55 0.53 4.61
N GLU A 32 -6.31 -0.04 3.68
CA GLU A 32 -7.52 -0.82 3.98
C GLU A 32 -7.22 -2.02 4.88
N ALA A 33 -6.14 -2.77 4.61
CA ALA A 33 -5.71 -3.88 5.45
C ALA A 33 -5.26 -3.41 6.85
N GLY A 34 -4.54 -2.28 6.93
CA GLY A 34 -4.17 -1.67 8.21
C GLY A 34 -5.38 -1.22 9.02
N GLU A 35 -6.39 -0.65 8.36
CA GLU A 35 -7.65 -0.25 8.99
C GLU A 35 -8.45 -1.46 9.47
N ALA A 36 -8.50 -2.55 8.69
CA ALA A 36 -9.12 -3.79 9.11
C ALA A 36 -8.49 -4.36 10.40
N PHE A 37 -7.16 -4.29 10.52
CA PHE A 37 -6.47 -4.67 11.75
C PHE A 37 -6.87 -3.78 12.94
N ARG A 38 -6.85 -2.45 12.75
CA ARG A 38 -7.18 -1.48 13.81
C ARG A 38 -8.63 -1.60 14.29
N THR A 39 -9.56 -1.69 13.35
CA THR A 39 -10.99 -1.79 13.64
C THR A 39 -11.32 -3.10 14.36
N GLY A 40 -10.77 -4.23 13.91
CA GLY A 40 -10.92 -5.52 14.59
C GLY A 40 -10.35 -5.50 16.01
N LYS A 41 -9.19 -4.87 16.21
CA LYS A 41 -8.58 -4.66 17.54
C LYS A 41 -9.53 -3.88 18.46
N MET A 42 -10.08 -2.76 17.98
CA MET A 42 -11.01 -1.94 18.76
C MET A 42 -12.32 -2.66 19.05
N ALA A 43 -12.83 -3.45 18.12
CA ALA A 43 -14.02 -4.27 18.33
C ALA A 43 -13.79 -5.31 19.46
N MET A 44 -12.64 -6.01 19.44
CA MET A 44 -12.29 -6.97 20.49
C MET A 44 -12.18 -6.29 21.86
N ARG A 45 -11.51 -5.14 21.95
CA ARG A 45 -11.43 -4.36 23.19
C ARG A 45 -12.80 -4.00 23.75
N ARG A 46 -13.74 -3.55 22.89
CA ARG A 46 -15.12 -3.24 23.31
C ARG A 46 -15.83 -4.47 23.88
N GLN A 47 -15.67 -5.64 23.24
CA GLN A 47 -16.25 -6.89 23.72
C GLN A 47 -15.69 -7.32 25.08
N PHE A 48 -14.38 -7.19 25.27
CA PHE A 48 -13.72 -7.53 26.54
C PHE A 48 -14.13 -6.56 27.65
N LYS A 49 -14.14 -5.26 27.37
CA LYS A 49 -14.61 -4.23 28.30
C LYS A 49 -16.05 -4.48 28.75
N ALA A 50 -16.95 -4.87 27.84
CA ALA A 50 -18.33 -5.22 28.17
C ALA A 50 -18.46 -6.44 29.10
N ARG A 51 -17.42 -7.28 29.18
CA ARG A 51 -17.32 -8.44 30.07
C ARG A 51 -16.49 -8.16 31.33
N GLY A 52 -16.04 -6.92 31.54
CA GLY A 52 -15.15 -6.56 32.65
C GLY A 52 -13.72 -7.12 32.52
N LEU A 53 -13.30 -7.51 31.31
CA LEU A 53 -11.98 -8.07 31.03
C LEU A 53 -10.97 -7.00 30.61
N SER A 54 -9.68 -7.32 30.69
CA SER A 54 -8.58 -6.40 30.38
C SER A 54 -8.47 -6.10 28.87
N GLU A 55 -8.18 -4.84 28.53
CA GLU A 55 -7.85 -4.45 27.15
C GLU A 55 -6.56 -5.12 26.65
N ALA A 56 -5.61 -5.39 27.55
CA ALA A 56 -4.37 -6.07 27.18
C ALA A 56 -4.62 -7.52 26.73
N GLU A 57 -5.53 -8.22 27.40
CA GLU A 57 -5.95 -9.57 27.01
C GLU A 57 -6.72 -9.55 25.68
N ALA A 58 -7.54 -8.52 25.46
CA ALA A 58 -8.25 -8.31 24.21
C ALA A 58 -7.26 -8.13 23.03
N ASP A 59 -6.19 -7.37 23.24
CA ASP A 59 -5.14 -7.15 22.25
C ASP A 59 -4.38 -8.43 21.91
N ILE A 60 -4.00 -9.21 22.93
CA ILE A 60 -3.35 -10.51 22.74
C ILE A 60 -4.29 -11.45 21.98
N ARG A 61 -5.57 -11.50 22.37
CA ARG A 61 -6.55 -12.37 21.73
C ARG A 61 -6.81 -11.98 20.29
N TRP A 62 -6.94 -10.68 19.99
CA TRP A 62 -7.09 -10.19 18.63
C TRP A 62 -5.89 -10.55 17.77
N SER A 63 -4.67 -10.29 18.27
CA SER A 63 -3.43 -10.53 17.53
C SER A 63 -3.21 -12.02 17.21
N GLY A 64 -3.74 -12.92 18.03
CA GLY A 64 -3.72 -14.36 17.79
C GLY A 64 -4.79 -14.88 16.81
N THR A 65 -5.66 -14.02 16.26
CA THR A 65 -6.67 -14.44 15.29
C THR A 65 -6.10 -14.57 13.88
N SER A 66 -6.69 -15.46 13.07
CA SER A 66 -6.38 -15.57 11.65
C SER A 66 -6.70 -14.30 10.87
N GLN A 67 -7.73 -13.55 11.28
CA GLN A 67 -8.11 -12.28 10.67
C GLN A 67 -7.02 -11.22 10.88
N ALA A 68 -6.50 -11.10 12.11
CA ALA A 68 -5.40 -10.20 12.42
C ALA A 68 -4.12 -10.56 11.66
N ALA A 69 -3.77 -11.86 11.63
CA ALA A 69 -2.61 -12.35 10.88
C ALA A 69 -2.73 -12.03 9.38
N ARG A 70 -3.91 -12.24 8.79
CA ARG A 70 -4.18 -11.91 7.39
C ARG A 70 -4.09 -10.41 7.13
N ALA A 71 -4.69 -9.57 7.96
CA ALA A 71 -4.64 -8.12 7.80
C ALA A 71 -3.20 -7.59 7.83
N ILE A 72 -2.35 -8.14 8.71
CA ILE A 72 -0.92 -7.80 8.75
C ILE A 72 -0.21 -8.28 7.48
N ALA A 73 -0.43 -9.53 7.06
CA ALA A 73 0.22 -10.09 5.87
C ALA A 73 -0.18 -9.33 4.60
N ASP A 74 -1.46 -9.03 4.43
CA ASP A 74 -1.99 -8.26 3.29
C ASP A 74 -1.38 -6.85 3.29
N ASN A 75 -1.34 -6.16 4.44
CA ASN A 75 -0.71 -4.85 4.55
C ASN A 75 0.78 -4.89 4.12
N GLN A 76 1.56 -5.84 4.65
CA GLN A 76 2.97 -5.98 4.30
C GLN A 76 3.18 -6.27 2.81
N PHE A 77 2.37 -7.17 2.26
CA PHE A 77 2.42 -7.53 0.84
C PHE A 77 2.15 -6.32 -0.06
N PHE A 78 1.08 -5.57 0.21
CA PHE A 78 0.73 -4.39 -0.58
C PHE A 78 1.74 -3.24 -0.42
N MET A 79 2.28 -3.04 0.77
CA MET A 79 3.38 -2.07 0.98
C MET A 79 4.64 -2.44 0.17
N SER A 80 4.99 -3.72 0.12
CA SER A 80 6.12 -4.20 -0.68
C SER A 80 5.89 -3.95 -2.17
N GLN A 81 4.70 -4.27 -2.68
CA GLN A 81 4.35 -4.00 -4.08
C GLN A 81 4.30 -2.51 -4.40
N ALA A 82 3.75 -1.68 -3.51
CA ALA A 82 3.73 -0.23 -3.68
C ALA A 82 5.15 0.34 -3.81
N SER A 83 6.08 -0.09 -2.95
CA SER A 83 7.48 0.32 -3.02
C SER A 83 8.14 -0.10 -4.34
N MET A 84 7.93 -1.35 -4.75
CA MET A 84 8.45 -1.86 -6.03
C MET A 84 7.94 -1.04 -7.22
N TYR A 85 6.63 -0.82 -7.32
CA TYR A 85 6.04 -0.07 -8.42
C TYR A 85 6.45 1.40 -8.42
N ASN A 86 6.57 2.04 -7.25
CA ASN A 86 7.08 3.41 -7.14
C ASN A 86 8.52 3.53 -7.62
N ASN A 87 9.40 2.59 -7.24
CA ASN A 87 10.79 2.58 -7.70
C ASN A 87 10.87 2.36 -9.22
N ALA A 88 10.03 1.48 -9.76
CA ALA A 88 9.95 1.25 -11.20
C ALA A 88 9.44 2.50 -11.95
N ALA A 89 8.40 3.17 -11.43
CA ALA A 89 7.87 4.42 -11.97
C ALA A 89 8.94 5.52 -11.98
N ALA A 90 9.62 5.74 -10.86
CA ALA A 90 10.71 6.72 -10.75
C ALA A 90 11.83 6.47 -11.77
N THR A 91 12.18 5.21 -12.00
CA THR A 91 13.16 4.81 -13.02
C THR A 91 12.69 5.18 -14.43
N GLN A 92 11.43 4.94 -14.76
CA GLN A 92 10.87 5.29 -16.07
C GLN A 92 10.73 6.81 -16.27
N TYR A 93 10.35 7.56 -15.22
CA TYR A 93 10.39 9.02 -15.28
C TYR A 93 11.80 9.55 -15.53
N ALA A 94 12.81 9.01 -14.85
CA ALA A 94 14.20 9.38 -15.09
C ALA A 94 14.64 9.08 -16.53
N LYS A 95 14.22 7.93 -17.08
CA LYS A 95 14.45 7.58 -18.49
C LYS A 95 13.78 8.57 -19.44
N ALA A 96 12.52 8.94 -19.21
CA ALA A 96 11.82 9.93 -20.02
C ALA A 96 12.55 11.29 -20.00
N LEU A 97 12.97 11.74 -18.81
CA LEU A 97 13.75 12.98 -18.67
C LEU A 97 15.10 12.93 -19.40
N TYR A 98 15.76 11.78 -19.42
CA TYR A 98 16.99 11.58 -20.19
C TYR A 98 16.72 11.68 -21.70
N LEU A 99 15.69 11.00 -22.19
CA LEU A 99 15.30 10.99 -23.61
C LEU A 99 14.77 12.34 -24.12
N LYS A 100 14.35 13.23 -23.21
CA LYS A 100 13.97 14.61 -23.54
C LYS A 100 15.20 15.51 -23.77
N LYS A 101 16.30 15.23 -23.06
CA LYS A 101 17.53 16.04 -23.05
C LYS A 101 18.57 15.57 -24.06
N GLY A 102 18.51 14.30 -24.47
CA GLY A 102 19.32 13.73 -25.56
C GLY A 102 18.67 13.98 -26.91
#